data_AF-A0A2A4RSQ6-F1
#
_entry.id   AF-A0A2A4RSQ6-F1
#
_cell.length_a   1.000
_cell.length_b   1.000
_cell.length_c   1.000
_cell.angle_alpha   90.00
_cell.angle_beta   90.00
_cell.angle_gamma   90.00
#
_symmetry.space_group_name_H-M   'P 1'
#
loop_
_entity.id
_entity.type
_entity.pdbx_description
1 polymer ?
#
loop_
_entity_poly.entity_id
_entity_poly.type
_entity_poly.pdbx_seq_one_letter_code
_entity_poly.pdbx_strand_id
1 'polypeptide(L)'
;MKTSTKNLIKTALREYVNRYDSQNQASNTLKGVSSATVSQVLNDNWQLIKDSMWRTIGSQIGWKEHLWVSVNTRDYLKIDTILNDAQNHSMVMAFVGGAGSGKTFTLKQYVKTTPKAYLLSCNEYWNKNDFLNSLMTAMGRDYTGLTITQKMNEIVLNIKSQDTPLIIMDEADKLKDKVLLFFITLYNQLEDHCGIVICATDHLRKRVKRGLILNKRGYQEIFSRVGRKFIELNGVGFTDVDQICKANGVVNAKVIKDIWDDCDEDLRRVKRKIFAVKQDENDKN
;
A
#
# COMPACT_ATOMS: atom_id res chain seq x y z
N MET A 1 20.22 -6.13 20.22
CA MET A 1 19.92 -5.05 19.25
C MET A 1 20.42 -3.75 19.86
N LYS A 2 21.13 -2.89 19.11
CA LYS A 2 21.72 -1.65 19.65
C LYS A 2 20.63 -0.70 20.14
N THR A 3 20.91 0.06 21.21
CA THR A 3 19.98 1.05 21.79
C THR A 3 19.62 2.16 20.79
N SER A 4 20.55 2.56 19.93
CA SER A 4 20.29 3.51 18.83
C SER A 4 19.22 2.99 17.88
N THR A 5 19.29 1.71 17.50
CA THR A 5 18.30 1.06 16.63
C THR A 5 16.91 1.01 17.29
N LYS A 6 16.85 0.69 18.59
CA LYS A 6 15.58 0.69 19.35
C LYS A 6 14.93 2.08 19.38
N ASN A 7 15.73 3.12 19.57
CA ASN A 7 15.26 4.51 19.48
C ASN A 7 14.67 4.84 18.10
N LEU A 8 15.35 4.46 17.00
CA LEU A 8 14.85 4.69 15.65
C LEU A 8 13.52 3.97 15.38
N ILE A 9 13.37 2.73 15.85
CA ILE A 9 12.11 1.97 15.75
C ILE A 9 11.01 2.64 16.58
N LYS A 10 11.32 3.14 17.78
CA LYS A 10 10.36 3.89 18.61
C LYS A 10 9.86 5.14 17.90
N THR A 11 10.76 5.94 17.30
CA THR A 11 10.37 7.14 16.56
C THR A 11 9.44 6.79 15.39
N ALA A 12 9.80 5.78 14.60
CA ALA A 12 8.96 5.30 13.50
C ALA A 12 7.61 4.74 14.00
N LEU A 13 7.58 4.07 15.16
CA LEU A 13 6.34 3.57 15.76
C LEU A 13 5.45 4.72 16.22
N ARG A 14 6.03 5.79 16.78
CA ARG A 14 5.28 6.99 17.17
C ARG A 14 4.64 7.67 15.96
N GLU A 15 5.40 7.86 14.87
CA GLU A 15 4.84 8.33 13.59
C GLU A 15 3.71 7.43 13.12
N TYR A 16 3.90 6.11 13.17
CA TYR A 16 2.91 5.13 12.75
C TYR A 16 1.61 5.21 13.55
N VAL A 17 1.70 5.38 14.88
CA VAL A 17 0.57 5.48 15.80
C VAL A 17 -0.21 6.78 15.59
N ASN A 18 0.47 7.90 15.37
CA ASN A 18 -0.16 9.22 15.17
C ASN A 18 -1.08 9.30 13.94
N ARG A 19 -1.02 8.30 13.04
CA ARG A 19 -1.89 8.20 11.85
C ARG A 19 -3.31 7.71 12.18
N TYR A 20 -3.48 7.11 13.35
CA TYR A 20 -4.75 6.57 13.84
C TYR A 20 -5.30 7.46 14.95
N ASP A 21 -6.60 7.37 15.20
CA ASP A 21 -7.28 8.18 16.23
C ASP A 21 -6.83 7.81 17.65
N SER A 22 -6.30 6.60 17.84
CA SER A 22 -5.76 6.16 19.12
C SER A 22 -4.65 5.12 18.98
N GLN A 23 -3.83 5.00 20.04
CA GLN A 23 -2.81 3.95 20.15
C GLN A 23 -3.43 2.54 20.11
N ASN A 24 -4.62 2.35 20.67
CA ASN A 24 -5.31 1.06 20.63
C ASN A 24 -5.70 0.68 19.19
N GLN A 25 -6.23 1.63 18.42
CA GLN A 25 -6.55 1.41 17.01
C GLN A 25 -5.29 1.07 16.21
N ALA A 26 -4.19 1.80 16.42
CA ALA A 26 -2.91 1.48 15.80
C ALA A 26 -2.42 0.07 16.18
N SER A 27 -2.56 -0.32 17.45
CA SER A 27 -2.12 -1.64 17.94
C SER A 27 -2.90 -2.78 17.30
N ASN A 28 -4.20 -2.61 17.05
CA ASN A 28 -5.03 -3.60 16.36
C ASN A 28 -4.57 -3.90 14.93
N THR A 29 -3.80 -2.99 14.31
CA THR A 29 -3.22 -3.21 12.97
C THR A 29 -1.95 -4.06 13.01
N LEU A 30 -1.32 -4.20 14.19
CA LEU A 30 -0.04 -4.89 14.38
C LEU A 30 -0.28 -6.34 14.83
N LYS A 31 -0.01 -7.28 13.93
CA LYS A 31 -0.18 -8.71 14.20
C LYS A 31 0.85 -9.20 15.20
N GLY A 32 0.39 -9.79 16.30
CA GLY A 32 1.27 -10.34 17.34
C GLY A 32 1.96 -9.29 18.23
N VAL A 33 1.51 -8.03 18.19
CA VAL A 33 1.98 -6.96 19.07
C VAL A 33 0.79 -6.44 19.87
N SER A 34 0.80 -6.65 21.19
CA SER A 34 -0.30 -6.18 22.05
C SER A 34 -0.23 -4.66 22.26
N SER A 35 -1.37 -4.04 22.59
CA SER A 35 -1.42 -2.62 22.96
C SER A 35 -0.50 -2.31 24.16
N ALA A 36 -0.38 -3.25 25.11
CA ALA A 36 0.56 -3.12 26.23
C ALA A 36 2.01 -3.05 25.75
N THR A 37 2.41 -3.89 24.77
CA THR A 37 3.76 -3.84 24.18
C THR A 37 4.01 -2.52 23.45
N VAL A 38 3.05 -2.02 22.67
CA VAL A 38 3.15 -0.70 22.03
C VAL A 38 3.35 0.40 23.07
N SER A 39 2.56 0.38 24.14
CA SER A 39 2.69 1.32 25.26
C SER A 39 4.08 1.27 25.91
N GLN A 40 4.59 0.06 26.18
CA GLN A 40 5.92 -0.11 26.77
C GLN A 40 7.05 0.43 25.87
N VAL A 41 6.95 0.23 24.55
CA VAL A 41 7.93 0.79 23.59
C VAL A 41 7.90 2.32 23.62
N LEU A 42 6.71 2.93 23.59
CA LEU A 42 6.56 4.38 23.51
C LEU A 42 6.94 5.11 24.82
N ASN A 43 6.82 4.42 25.96
CA ASN A 43 7.11 4.93 27.30
C ASN A 43 8.49 4.52 27.85
N ASP A 44 9.41 4.09 26.99
CA ASP A 44 10.80 3.75 27.37
C ASP A 44 10.98 2.53 28.30
N ASN A 45 9.93 1.72 28.47
CA ASN A 45 9.94 0.53 29.32
C ASN A 45 10.43 -0.71 28.55
N TRP A 46 11.69 -0.71 28.11
CA TRP A 46 12.19 -1.69 27.13
C TRP A 46 12.81 -2.96 27.71
N GLN A 47 13.02 -3.02 29.03
CA GLN A 47 13.82 -4.06 29.69
C GLN A 47 13.30 -5.49 29.41
N LEU A 48 11.97 -5.65 29.33
CA LEU A 48 11.32 -6.95 29.13
C LEU A 48 11.03 -7.27 27.66
N ILE A 49 11.32 -6.34 26.75
CA ILE A 49 11.00 -6.50 25.32
C ILE A 49 12.15 -7.19 24.61
N LYS A 50 11.92 -8.46 24.24
CA LYS A 50 12.87 -9.27 23.45
C LYS A 50 13.17 -8.61 22.11
N ASP A 51 14.40 -8.76 21.63
CA ASP A 51 14.84 -8.24 20.32
C ASP A 51 14.00 -8.78 19.14
N SER A 52 13.42 -9.97 19.26
CA SER A 52 12.49 -10.50 18.25
C SER A 52 11.25 -9.62 18.09
N MET A 53 10.70 -9.11 19.20
CA MET A 53 9.54 -8.21 19.20
C MET A 53 9.87 -6.88 18.52
N TRP A 54 11.05 -6.31 18.76
CA TRP A 54 11.51 -5.11 18.06
C TRP A 54 11.59 -5.30 16.54
N ARG A 55 12.08 -6.46 16.08
CA ARG A 55 12.09 -6.80 14.65
C ARG A 55 10.68 -6.97 14.10
N THR A 56 9.78 -7.60 14.85
CA THR A 56 8.35 -7.73 14.50
C THR A 56 7.70 -6.36 14.33
N ILE A 57 7.87 -5.45 15.29
CA ILE A 57 7.35 -4.09 15.22
C ILE A 57 7.94 -3.37 14.01
N GLY A 58 9.27 -3.32 13.91
CA GLY A 58 9.97 -2.62 12.83
C GLY A 58 9.54 -3.09 11.44
N SER A 59 9.42 -4.41 11.23
CA SER A 59 8.98 -4.96 9.94
C SER A 59 7.55 -4.56 9.57
N GLN A 60 6.63 -4.51 10.53
CA GLN A 60 5.22 -4.21 10.28
C GLN A 60 4.97 -2.71 10.04
N ILE A 61 5.70 -1.83 10.72
CA ILE A 61 5.63 -0.37 10.49
C ILE A 61 6.49 0.07 9.29
N GLY A 62 7.15 -0.87 8.60
CA GLY A 62 7.98 -0.60 7.43
C GLY A 62 9.33 0.05 7.75
N TRP A 63 9.78 0.01 9.01
CA TRP A 63 11.09 0.50 9.42
C TRP A 63 12.20 -0.36 8.80
N LYS A 64 13.22 0.30 8.26
CA LYS A 64 14.45 -0.32 7.74
C LYS A 64 15.66 0.50 8.19
N GLU A 65 16.75 -0.19 8.48
CA GLU A 65 18.00 0.43 8.94
C GLU A 65 18.66 1.30 7.86
N HIS A 66 18.60 0.85 6.59
CA HIS A 66 19.08 1.64 5.46
C HIS A 66 17.93 2.42 4.82
N LEU A 67 18.05 3.75 4.85
CA LEU A 67 17.12 4.68 4.21
C LEU A 67 17.34 4.65 2.70
N TRP A 68 16.43 3.99 1.99
CA TRP A 68 16.25 4.19 0.56
C TRP A 68 15.62 5.56 0.33
N VAL A 69 16.27 6.43 -0.45
CA VAL A 69 15.73 7.77 -0.72
C VAL A 69 14.65 7.63 -1.79
N SER A 70 13.44 8.05 -1.44
CA SER A 70 12.28 8.07 -2.33
C SER A 70 12.37 9.23 -3.31
N VAL A 71 11.96 8.99 -4.55
CA VAL A 71 11.88 10.02 -5.60
C VAL A 71 10.46 10.02 -6.15
N ASN A 72 9.92 11.23 -6.35
CA ASN A 72 8.60 11.43 -6.94
C ASN A 72 8.71 11.32 -8.47
N THR A 73 8.71 10.09 -8.97
CA THR A 73 8.69 9.80 -10.41
C THR A 73 7.40 10.29 -11.07
N ARG A 74 7.36 10.29 -12.41
CA ARG A 74 6.15 10.70 -13.14
C ARG A 74 4.91 9.89 -12.76
N ASP A 75 5.06 8.57 -12.65
CA ASP A 75 3.96 7.69 -12.22
C ASP A 75 3.66 7.80 -10.72
N TYR A 76 4.65 8.14 -9.88
CA TYR A 76 4.38 8.46 -8.47
C TYR A 76 3.41 9.64 -8.37
N LEU A 77 3.72 10.75 -9.05
CA LEU A 77 2.89 11.96 -9.04
C LEU A 77 1.49 11.68 -9.61
N LYS A 78 1.40 10.92 -10.69
CA LYS A 78 0.12 10.55 -11.30
C LYS A 78 -0.75 9.70 -10.38
N ILE A 79 -0.15 8.71 -9.70
CA ILE A 79 -0.86 7.89 -8.70
C ILE A 79 -1.31 8.77 -7.53
N ASP A 80 -0.43 9.66 -7.04
CA ASP A 80 -0.75 10.58 -5.95
C ASP A 80 -1.96 11.46 -6.29
N THR A 81 -2.02 12.03 -7.50
CA THR A 81 -3.19 12.77 -7.99
C THR A 81 -4.45 11.90 -8.01
N ILE A 82 -4.38 10.67 -8.54
CA ILE A 82 -5.52 9.74 -8.58
C ILE A 82 -6.05 9.45 -7.17
N LEU A 83 -5.15 9.24 -6.19
CA LEU A 83 -5.53 8.94 -4.81
C LEU A 83 -6.17 10.16 -4.13
N ASN A 84 -5.58 11.35 -4.30
CA ASN A 84 -6.12 12.60 -3.76
C ASN A 84 -7.50 12.89 -4.34
N ASP A 85 -7.64 12.82 -5.67
CA ASP A 85 -8.92 13.05 -6.34
C ASP A 85 -9.98 12.06 -5.87
N ALA A 86 -9.63 10.77 -5.77
CA ALA A 86 -10.53 9.74 -5.28
C ALA A 86 -10.96 10.00 -3.83
N GLN A 87 -10.04 10.38 -2.95
CA GLN A 87 -10.32 10.64 -1.55
C GLN A 87 -11.19 11.88 -1.35
N ASN A 88 -10.80 13.01 -1.95
CA ASN A 88 -11.45 14.30 -1.73
C ASN A 88 -12.85 14.39 -2.35
N HIS A 89 -13.12 13.60 -3.38
CA HIS A 89 -14.39 13.62 -4.11
C HIS A 89 -15.17 12.32 -4.01
N SER A 90 -14.77 11.40 -3.12
CA SER A 90 -15.38 10.08 -2.96
C SER A 90 -15.53 9.32 -4.30
N MET A 91 -14.56 9.51 -5.21
CA MET A 91 -14.61 8.91 -6.54
C MET A 91 -14.08 7.48 -6.51
N VAL A 92 -14.57 6.70 -7.49
CA VAL A 92 -14.14 5.33 -7.69
C VAL A 92 -13.33 5.23 -8.97
N MET A 93 -12.05 4.93 -8.81
CA MET A 93 -11.07 4.94 -9.91
C MET A 93 -10.32 3.62 -9.99
N ALA A 94 -9.94 3.25 -11.21
CA ALA A 94 -9.05 2.12 -11.44
C ALA A 94 -7.86 2.54 -12.29
N PHE A 95 -6.66 2.12 -11.89
CA PHE A 95 -5.46 2.32 -12.69
C PHE A 95 -4.65 1.03 -12.83
N VAL A 96 -3.96 0.93 -13.95
CA VAL A 96 -3.13 -0.23 -14.31
C VAL A 96 -1.72 0.21 -14.70
N GLY A 97 -0.73 -0.63 -14.38
CA GLY A 97 0.64 -0.44 -14.83
C GLY A 97 1.46 -1.71 -14.71
N GLY A 98 2.62 -1.75 -15.37
CA GLY A 98 3.53 -2.91 -15.37
C GLY A 98 3.98 -3.34 -13.98
N ALA A 99 4.34 -4.62 -13.83
CA ALA A 99 5.00 -5.07 -12.60
C ALA A 99 6.32 -4.30 -12.42
N GLY A 100 6.73 -4.04 -11.18
CA GLY A 100 7.98 -3.30 -10.95
C GLY A 100 7.91 -1.78 -11.12
N SER A 101 6.79 -1.21 -11.59
CA SER A 101 6.66 0.23 -11.87
C SER A 101 6.53 1.15 -10.65
N GLY A 102 6.61 0.62 -9.42
CA GLY A 102 6.53 1.43 -8.19
C GLY A 102 5.12 1.69 -7.63
N LYS A 103 4.06 1.10 -8.19
CA LYS A 103 2.66 1.27 -7.71
C LYS A 103 2.52 1.07 -6.19
N THR A 104 2.81 -0.14 -5.71
CA THR A 104 2.72 -0.50 -4.29
C THR A 104 3.57 0.39 -3.39
N PHE A 105 4.72 0.87 -3.88
CA PHE A 105 5.57 1.80 -3.13
C PHE A 105 4.86 3.13 -2.92
N THR A 106 4.32 3.71 -3.99
CA THR A 106 3.57 4.98 -3.95
C THR A 106 2.33 4.88 -3.07
N LEU A 107 1.54 3.81 -3.23
CA LEU A 107 0.36 3.56 -2.38
C LEU A 107 0.72 3.52 -0.89
N LYS A 108 1.86 2.88 -0.55
CA LYS A 108 2.36 2.82 0.84
C LYS A 108 2.82 4.17 1.38
N GLN A 109 3.43 5.01 0.54
CA GLN A 109 3.80 6.37 0.94
C GLN A 109 2.56 7.21 1.20
N TYR A 110 1.57 7.14 0.30
CA TYR A 110 0.32 7.87 0.45
C TYR A 110 -0.37 7.55 1.79
N VAL A 111 -0.60 6.27 2.11
CA VAL A 111 -1.23 5.89 3.40
C VAL A 111 -0.34 6.15 4.62
N LYS A 112 0.96 6.40 4.44
CA LYS A 112 1.84 6.80 5.53
C LYS A 112 1.58 8.25 5.93
N THR A 113 1.33 9.12 4.94
CA THR A 113 1.20 10.57 5.14
C THR A 113 -0.24 11.06 5.18
N THR A 114 -1.18 10.27 4.66
CA THR A 114 -2.58 10.67 4.52
C THR A 114 -3.47 9.86 5.47
N PRO A 115 -4.18 10.51 6.41
CA PRO A 115 -5.08 9.82 7.33
C PRO A 115 -6.28 9.23 6.58
N LYS A 116 -6.94 8.24 7.21
CA LYS A 116 -8.18 7.60 6.71
C LYS A 116 -8.06 6.98 5.30
N ALA A 117 -6.84 6.69 4.87
CA ALA A 117 -6.54 5.95 3.66
C ALA A 117 -6.14 4.50 4.02
N TYR A 118 -6.93 3.53 3.57
CA TYR A 118 -6.83 2.13 3.96
C TYR A 118 -6.33 1.27 2.79
N LEU A 119 -5.09 0.80 2.89
CA LEU A 119 -4.45 -0.02 1.86
C LEU A 119 -4.66 -1.52 2.11
N LEU A 120 -5.26 -2.20 1.14
CA LEU A 120 -5.44 -3.65 1.09
C LEU A 120 -4.52 -4.23 0.02
N SER A 121 -3.56 -5.06 0.42
CA SER A 121 -2.77 -5.86 -0.50
C SER A 121 -3.50 -7.16 -0.82
N CYS A 122 -4.23 -7.18 -1.95
CA CYS A 122 -5.08 -8.28 -2.34
C CYS A 122 -4.27 -9.57 -2.61
N ASN A 123 -4.86 -10.72 -2.29
CA ASN A 123 -4.21 -12.01 -2.49
C ASN A 123 -5.16 -13.05 -3.12
N GLU A 124 -4.59 -14.02 -3.82
CA GLU A 124 -5.33 -15.05 -4.55
C GLU A 124 -6.08 -16.03 -3.62
N TYR A 125 -5.53 -16.32 -2.45
CA TYR A 125 -6.17 -17.19 -1.47
C TYR A 125 -7.31 -16.52 -0.70
N TRP A 126 -7.58 -15.23 -0.91
CA TRP A 126 -8.63 -14.53 -0.18
C TRP A 126 -10.03 -15.03 -0.55
N ASN A 127 -10.85 -15.20 0.48
CA ASN A 127 -12.29 -15.25 0.40
C ASN A 127 -12.92 -13.92 0.89
N LYS A 128 -14.25 -13.85 0.95
CA LYS A 128 -14.96 -12.63 1.40
C LYS A 128 -14.64 -12.26 2.85
N ASN A 129 -14.47 -13.24 3.73
CA ASN A 129 -14.11 -13.00 5.13
C ASN A 129 -12.68 -12.47 5.24
N ASP A 130 -11.74 -12.98 4.45
CA ASP A 130 -10.35 -12.48 4.45
C ASP A 130 -10.26 -11.03 3.97
N PHE A 131 -11.06 -10.67 2.96
CA PHE A 131 -11.18 -9.30 2.49
C PHE A 131 -11.68 -8.38 3.61
N LEU A 132 -12.78 -8.74 4.29
CA LEU A 132 -13.33 -7.96 5.39
C LEU A 132 -12.38 -7.88 6.59
N ASN A 133 -11.72 -8.98 6.97
CA ASN A 133 -10.72 -8.99 8.03
C ASN A 133 -9.56 -8.04 7.70
N SER A 134 -9.12 -8.03 6.44
CA SER A 134 -8.03 -7.15 6.00
C SER A 134 -8.44 -5.68 6.05
N LEU A 135 -9.67 -5.36 5.67
CA LEU A 135 -10.21 -4.00 5.77
C LEU A 135 -10.37 -3.55 7.24
N MET A 136 -10.97 -4.38 8.10
CA MET A 136 -11.07 -4.14 9.54
C MET A 136 -9.69 -3.92 10.18
N THR A 137 -8.72 -4.77 9.84
CA THR A 137 -7.32 -4.62 10.28
C THR A 137 -6.74 -3.28 9.83
N ALA A 138 -6.91 -2.90 8.57
CA ALA A 138 -6.39 -1.62 8.04
C ALA A 138 -7.02 -0.40 8.76
N MET A 139 -8.28 -0.52 9.17
CA MET A 139 -8.99 0.49 9.96
C MET A 139 -8.63 0.47 11.46
N GLY A 140 -7.83 -0.49 11.93
CA GLY A 140 -7.49 -0.67 13.34
C GLY A 140 -8.66 -1.13 14.22
N ARG A 141 -9.60 -1.87 13.62
CA ARG A 141 -10.75 -2.44 14.32
C ARG A 141 -10.49 -3.91 14.62
N ASP A 142 -10.78 -4.30 15.86
CA ASP A 142 -10.84 -5.71 16.22
C ASP A 142 -12.10 -6.33 15.62
N TYR A 143 -11.96 -7.50 15.02
CA TYR A 143 -13.04 -8.23 14.36
C TYR A 143 -13.25 -9.62 14.98
N THR A 144 -12.63 -9.88 16.12
CA THR A 144 -12.73 -11.14 16.86
C THR A 144 -14.18 -11.42 17.24
N GLY A 145 -14.67 -12.63 16.93
CA GLY A 145 -16.05 -13.03 17.22
C GLY A 145 -17.12 -12.45 16.28
N LEU A 146 -16.78 -11.55 15.35
CA LEU A 146 -17.74 -10.96 14.42
C LEU A 146 -18.06 -11.90 13.24
N THR A 147 -19.34 -11.95 12.88
CA THR A 147 -19.80 -12.54 11.62
C THR A 147 -19.46 -11.66 10.42
N ILE A 148 -19.53 -12.21 9.21
CA ILE A 148 -19.33 -11.47 7.95
C ILE A 148 -20.27 -10.26 7.87
N THR A 149 -21.53 -10.42 8.25
CA THR A 149 -22.53 -9.34 8.23
C THR A 149 -22.19 -8.25 9.24
N GLN A 150 -21.81 -8.62 10.46
CA GLN A 150 -21.41 -7.64 11.48
C GLN A 150 -20.17 -6.84 11.05
N LYS A 151 -19.16 -7.50 10.47
CA LYS A 151 -17.97 -6.82 9.92
C LYS A 151 -18.36 -5.81 8.85
N MET A 152 -19.24 -6.20 7.93
CA MET A 152 -19.69 -5.29 6.87
C MET A 152 -20.40 -4.06 7.44
N ASN A 153 -21.31 -4.26 8.39
CA ASN A 153 -22.03 -3.16 9.04
C ASN A 153 -21.06 -2.23 9.79
N GLU A 154 -20.09 -2.78 10.52
CA GLU A 154 -19.10 -1.99 11.24
C GLU A 154 -18.18 -1.19 10.29
N ILE A 155 -17.73 -1.80 9.20
CA ILE A 155 -16.96 -1.14 8.15
C ILE A 155 -17.74 0.06 7.61
N VAL A 156 -19.01 -0.15 7.21
CA VAL A 156 -19.84 0.91 6.62
C VAL A 156 -20.10 2.03 7.61
N LEU A 157 -20.49 1.70 8.84
CA LEU A 157 -20.73 2.69 9.89
C LEU A 157 -19.48 3.53 10.17
N ASN A 158 -18.32 2.87 10.29
CA ASN A 158 -17.09 3.59 10.58
C ASN A 158 -16.62 4.45 9.40
N ILE A 159 -16.66 3.94 8.17
CA ILE A 159 -16.28 4.73 7.00
C ILE A 159 -17.19 5.95 6.85
N LYS A 160 -18.52 5.80 6.97
CA LYS A 160 -19.46 6.93 6.84
C LYS A 160 -19.30 8.00 7.91
N SER A 161 -18.74 7.65 9.07
CA SER A 161 -18.43 8.62 10.13
C SER A 161 -17.18 9.46 9.88
N GLN A 162 -16.39 9.13 8.86
CA GLN A 162 -15.12 9.78 8.57
C GLN A 162 -15.26 10.85 7.50
N ASP A 163 -14.53 11.94 7.67
CA ASP A 163 -14.30 12.91 6.61
C ASP A 163 -13.34 12.37 5.54
N THR A 164 -13.79 12.33 4.29
CA THR A 164 -13.07 11.86 3.09
C THR A 164 -12.25 10.57 3.27
N PRO A 165 -12.87 9.41 3.57
CA PRO A 165 -12.16 8.13 3.66
C PRO A 165 -11.82 7.58 2.27
N LEU A 166 -10.74 6.78 2.20
CA LEU A 166 -10.28 6.14 0.98
C LEU A 166 -9.96 4.66 1.21
N ILE A 167 -10.53 3.77 0.40
CA ILE A 167 -10.11 2.36 0.32
C ILE A 167 -9.24 2.16 -0.92
N ILE A 168 -8.05 1.60 -0.74
CA ILE A 168 -7.12 1.30 -1.83
C ILE A 168 -6.94 -0.23 -1.92
N MET A 169 -7.28 -0.81 -3.07
CA MET A 169 -7.09 -2.22 -3.37
C MET A 169 -5.89 -2.40 -4.28
N ASP A 170 -4.73 -2.76 -3.72
CA ASP A 170 -3.51 -3.09 -4.48
C ASP A 170 -3.51 -4.56 -4.92
N GLU A 171 -2.92 -4.84 -6.07
CA GLU A 171 -2.88 -6.16 -6.72
C GLU A 171 -4.27 -6.81 -6.90
N ALA A 172 -5.29 -6.01 -7.21
CA ALA A 172 -6.67 -6.48 -7.30
C ALA A 172 -6.90 -7.54 -8.40
N ASP A 173 -6.00 -7.66 -9.38
CA ASP A 173 -6.00 -8.73 -10.39
C ASP A 173 -5.90 -10.13 -9.77
N LYS A 174 -5.31 -10.26 -8.56
CA LYS A 174 -5.19 -11.54 -7.85
C LYS A 174 -6.49 -12.05 -7.24
N LEU A 175 -7.50 -11.18 -7.04
CA LEU A 175 -8.75 -11.60 -6.43
C LEU A 175 -9.55 -12.54 -7.34
N LYS A 176 -10.11 -13.60 -6.78
CA LYS A 176 -11.08 -14.47 -7.47
C LYS A 176 -12.37 -13.70 -7.80
N ASP A 177 -13.08 -14.10 -8.86
CA ASP A 177 -14.31 -13.42 -9.33
C ASP A 177 -15.29 -13.15 -8.19
N LYS A 178 -15.55 -14.14 -7.33
CA LYS A 178 -16.49 -14.03 -6.21
C LYS A 178 -16.12 -12.93 -5.19
N VAL A 179 -14.82 -12.67 -5.00
CA VAL A 179 -14.32 -11.63 -4.09
C VAL A 179 -14.22 -10.30 -4.82
N LEU A 180 -13.77 -10.29 -6.07
CA LEU A 180 -13.74 -9.09 -6.90
C LEU A 180 -15.16 -8.51 -7.08
N LEU A 181 -16.17 -9.35 -7.34
CA LEU A 181 -17.57 -8.93 -7.44
C LEU A 181 -18.15 -8.43 -6.11
N PHE A 182 -17.54 -8.77 -4.96
CA PHE A 182 -17.97 -8.24 -3.67
C PHE A 182 -17.74 -6.72 -3.57
N PHE A 183 -16.81 -6.17 -4.36
CA PHE A 183 -16.64 -4.73 -4.56
C PHE A 183 -17.96 -4.02 -4.90
N ILE A 184 -18.84 -4.64 -5.68
CA ILE A 184 -20.15 -4.10 -6.06
C ILE A 184 -20.99 -3.80 -4.80
N THR A 185 -21.01 -4.76 -3.86
CA THR A 185 -21.76 -4.64 -2.61
C THR A 185 -21.15 -3.57 -1.72
N LEU A 186 -19.83 -3.55 -1.61
CA LEU A 186 -19.13 -2.55 -0.79
C LEU A 186 -19.34 -1.13 -1.33
N TYR A 187 -19.16 -0.94 -2.64
CA TYR A 187 -19.44 0.33 -3.32
C TYR A 187 -20.85 0.82 -3.02
N ASN A 188 -21.87 -0.02 -3.22
CA ASN A 188 -23.26 0.40 -3.06
C ASN A 188 -23.58 0.89 -1.64
N GLN A 189 -22.86 0.40 -0.63
CA GLN A 189 -23.06 0.85 0.75
C GLN A 189 -22.29 2.12 1.07
N LEU A 190 -21.27 2.48 0.28
CA LEU A 190 -20.32 3.56 0.52
C LEU A 190 -20.34 4.66 -0.55
N GLU A 191 -21.20 4.56 -1.55
CA GLU A 191 -21.37 5.55 -2.62
C GLU A 191 -21.53 6.96 -2.03
N ASP A 192 -20.84 7.94 -2.61
CA ASP A 192 -20.75 9.34 -2.18
C ASP A 192 -20.12 9.60 -0.80
N HIS A 193 -19.67 8.56 -0.10
CA HIS A 193 -19.08 8.68 1.24
C HIS A 193 -17.62 8.22 1.31
N CYS A 194 -17.12 7.48 0.32
CA CYS A 194 -15.79 6.91 0.35
C CYS A 194 -15.19 6.81 -1.05
N GLY A 195 -13.95 7.28 -1.20
CA GLY A 195 -13.17 7.00 -2.38
C GLY A 195 -12.77 5.53 -2.43
N ILE A 196 -12.79 4.93 -3.63
CA ILE A 196 -12.26 3.58 -3.81
C ILE A 196 -11.33 3.53 -5.01
N VAL A 197 -10.09 3.11 -4.76
CA VAL A 197 -9.08 3.02 -5.80
C VAL A 197 -8.66 1.57 -6.01
N ILE A 198 -8.79 1.09 -7.24
CA ILE A 198 -8.36 -0.24 -7.66
C ILE A 198 -7.04 -0.12 -8.43
N CYS A 199 -5.99 -0.70 -7.88
CA CYS A 199 -4.68 -0.80 -8.50
C CYS A 199 -4.42 -2.25 -8.91
N ALA A 200 -4.01 -2.45 -10.17
CA ALA A 200 -3.71 -3.78 -10.69
C ALA A 200 -2.67 -3.76 -11.81
N THR A 201 -2.31 -4.94 -12.28
CA THR A 201 -1.66 -5.09 -13.59
C THR A 201 -2.69 -4.98 -14.72
N ASP A 202 -2.20 -4.94 -15.98
CA ASP A 202 -3.06 -4.98 -17.17
C ASP A 202 -3.96 -6.24 -17.26
N HIS A 203 -3.64 -7.29 -16.50
CA HIS A 203 -4.47 -8.48 -16.41
C HIS A 203 -5.89 -8.18 -15.92
N LEU A 204 -6.08 -7.25 -14.97
CA LEU A 204 -7.42 -6.88 -14.51
C LEU A 204 -8.22 -6.19 -15.62
N ARG A 205 -7.61 -5.25 -16.34
CA ARG A 205 -8.24 -4.55 -17.48
C ARG A 205 -8.71 -5.55 -18.54
N LYS A 206 -7.85 -6.49 -18.92
CA LYS A 206 -8.17 -7.57 -19.88
C LYS A 206 -9.28 -8.49 -19.37
N ARG A 207 -9.21 -8.89 -18.10
CA ARG A 207 -10.22 -9.74 -17.45
C ARG A 207 -11.60 -9.06 -17.42
N VAL A 208 -11.66 -7.78 -17.07
CA VAL A 208 -12.91 -7.02 -17.07
C VAL A 208 -13.48 -6.87 -18.48
N LYS A 209 -12.67 -6.46 -19.45
CA LYS A 209 -13.11 -6.38 -20.86
C LYS A 209 -13.64 -7.70 -21.40
N ARG A 210 -12.96 -8.82 -21.11
CA ARG A 210 -13.44 -10.16 -21.48
C ARG A 210 -14.75 -10.51 -20.79
N GLY A 211 -14.92 -10.14 -19.52
CA GLY A 211 -16.17 -10.29 -18.78
C GLY A 211 -17.34 -9.54 -19.43
N LEU A 212 -17.11 -8.35 -19.95
CA LEU A 212 -18.11 -7.56 -20.69
C LEU A 212 -18.53 -8.26 -21.99
N ILE A 213 -17.56 -8.71 -22.80
CA ILE A 213 -17.81 -9.41 -24.07
C ILE A 213 -18.64 -10.67 -23.84
N LEU A 214 -18.33 -11.41 -22.78
CA LEU A 214 -19.02 -12.66 -22.43
C LEU A 214 -20.32 -12.44 -21.63
N ASN A 215 -20.74 -11.19 -21.41
CA ASN A 215 -21.88 -10.84 -20.56
C ASN A 215 -21.87 -11.54 -19.19
N LYS A 216 -20.68 -11.67 -18.59
CA LYS A 216 -20.55 -12.25 -17.25
C LYS A 216 -21.17 -11.30 -16.23
N ARG A 217 -22.08 -11.82 -15.41
CA ARG A 217 -22.75 -11.08 -14.33
C ARG A 217 -21.75 -10.31 -13.47
N GLY A 218 -22.05 -9.05 -13.17
CA GLY A 218 -21.27 -8.21 -12.28
C GLY A 218 -20.14 -7.42 -12.96
N TYR A 219 -19.65 -7.87 -14.12
CA TYR A 219 -18.53 -7.20 -14.81
C TYR A 219 -18.94 -5.88 -15.47
N GLN A 220 -20.18 -5.77 -15.94
CA GLN A 220 -20.74 -4.51 -16.44
C GLN A 220 -20.81 -3.47 -15.31
N GLU A 221 -21.22 -3.90 -14.12
CA GLU A 221 -21.37 -3.02 -12.97
C GLU A 221 -20.02 -2.62 -12.37
N ILE A 222 -19.02 -3.51 -12.34
CA ILE A 222 -17.64 -3.13 -12.00
C ILE A 222 -17.16 -2.05 -12.96
N PHE A 223 -17.28 -2.30 -14.27
CA PHE A 223 -16.77 -1.38 -15.28
C PHE A 223 -17.48 -0.02 -15.22
N SER A 224 -18.80 -0.01 -14.96
CA SER A 224 -19.55 1.23 -14.79
C SER A 224 -19.08 2.04 -13.57
N ARG A 225 -18.86 1.39 -12.43
CA ARG A 225 -18.47 2.06 -11.17
C ARG A 225 -17.08 2.68 -11.22
N VAL A 226 -16.15 2.10 -11.98
CA VAL A 226 -14.81 2.69 -12.19
C VAL A 226 -14.81 3.76 -13.30
N GLY A 227 -15.98 4.31 -13.64
CA GLY A 227 -16.12 5.34 -14.67
C GLY A 227 -15.84 4.84 -16.09
N ARG A 228 -16.00 3.54 -16.35
CA ARG A 228 -15.70 2.88 -17.64
C ARG A 228 -14.29 3.13 -18.17
N LYS A 229 -13.34 3.39 -17.27
CA LYS A 229 -11.96 3.72 -17.62
C LYS A 229 -10.97 3.04 -16.67
N PHE A 230 -9.93 2.45 -17.25
CA PHE A 230 -8.72 2.07 -16.51
C PHE A 230 -7.64 3.06 -16.90
N ILE A 231 -7.18 3.86 -15.95
CA ILE A 231 -6.12 4.84 -16.16
C ILE A 231 -4.80 4.07 -16.33
N GLU A 232 -4.16 4.21 -17.48
CA GLU A 232 -2.88 3.56 -17.76
C GLU A 232 -1.73 4.46 -17.28
N LEU A 233 -0.85 3.87 -16.48
CA LEU A 233 0.39 4.51 -16.05
C LEU A 233 1.41 4.55 -17.19
N ASN A 234 2.35 5.48 -17.12
CA ASN A 234 3.29 5.73 -18.22
C ASN A 234 4.40 4.68 -18.28
N GLY A 235 4.72 4.02 -17.16
CA GLY A 235 5.87 3.14 -17.04
C GLY A 235 7.12 3.86 -16.56
N VAL A 236 8.19 3.10 -16.35
CA VAL A 236 9.46 3.61 -15.85
C VAL A 236 10.25 4.19 -17.02
N GLY A 237 10.61 5.47 -16.95
CA GLY A 237 11.48 6.09 -17.96
C GLY A 237 12.89 6.34 -17.46
N PHE A 238 13.79 6.63 -18.41
CA PHE A 238 15.18 6.97 -18.13
C PHE A 238 15.31 8.11 -17.11
N THR A 239 14.51 9.17 -17.24
CA THR A 239 14.53 10.30 -16.31
C THR A 239 14.19 9.90 -14.89
N ASP A 240 13.25 8.96 -14.71
CA ASP A 240 12.89 8.44 -13.39
C ASP A 240 14.06 7.62 -12.80
N VAL A 241 14.74 6.80 -13.62
CA VAL A 241 15.90 6.00 -13.21
C VAL A 241 17.10 6.87 -12.86
N ASP A 242 17.40 7.89 -13.67
CA ASP A 242 18.48 8.86 -13.43
C ASP A 242 18.29 9.58 -12.09
N GLN A 243 17.08 10.09 -11.83
CA GLN A 243 16.77 10.75 -10.55
C GLN A 243 16.89 9.80 -9.36
N ILE A 244 16.38 8.57 -9.49
CA ILE A 244 16.50 7.54 -8.43
C ILE A 244 17.95 7.21 -8.14
N CYS A 245 18.79 7.03 -9.17
CA CYS A 245 20.21 6.75 -9.02
C CYS A 245 20.92 7.88 -8.26
N LYS A 246 20.75 9.12 -8.72
CA LYS A 246 21.36 10.31 -8.11
C LYS A 246 20.93 10.52 -6.67
N ALA A 247 19.62 10.41 -6.40
CA ALA A 247 19.08 10.52 -5.04
C ALA A 247 19.63 9.45 -4.09
N ASN A 248 20.02 8.30 -4.63
CA ASN A 248 20.65 7.22 -3.87
C ASN A 248 22.17 7.20 -4.04
N GLY A 249 22.82 8.28 -4.45
CA GLY A 249 24.29 8.43 -4.44
C GLY A 249 25.04 7.89 -5.65
N VAL A 250 24.34 7.34 -6.65
CA VAL A 250 24.96 6.92 -7.92
C VAL A 250 24.84 8.08 -8.92
N VAL A 251 25.94 8.83 -9.10
CA VAL A 251 25.98 10.04 -9.93
C VAL A 251 26.72 9.88 -11.27
N ASN A 252 27.46 8.78 -11.44
CA ASN A 252 28.21 8.52 -12.67
C ASN A 252 27.27 8.21 -13.84
N ALA A 253 27.26 9.08 -14.86
CA ALA A 253 26.35 8.97 -16.00
C ALA A 253 26.48 7.65 -16.78
N LYS A 254 27.70 7.08 -16.89
CA LYS A 254 27.90 5.79 -17.54
C LYS A 254 27.25 4.67 -16.75
N VAL A 255 27.46 4.64 -15.43
CA VAL A 255 26.83 3.66 -14.54
C VAL A 255 25.31 3.78 -14.56
N ILE A 256 24.77 5.01 -14.56
CA ILE A 256 23.32 5.24 -14.66
C ILE A 256 22.77 4.68 -15.97
N LYS A 257 23.48 4.87 -17.08
CA LYS A 257 23.09 4.30 -18.37
C LYS A 257 23.12 2.78 -18.35
N ASP A 258 24.17 2.17 -17.79
CA ASP A 258 24.26 0.71 -17.63
C ASP A 258 23.14 0.15 -16.73
N ILE A 259 22.70 0.93 -15.74
CA ILE A 259 21.54 0.58 -14.91
C ILE A 259 20.25 0.62 -15.72
N TRP A 260 20.04 1.67 -16.50
CA TRP A 260 18.87 1.83 -17.36
C TRP A 260 18.77 0.70 -18.39
N ASP A 261 19.85 0.44 -19.12
CA ASP A 261 19.88 -0.54 -20.22
C ASP A 261 19.58 -1.97 -19.74
N ASP A 262 19.79 -2.29 -18.45
CA ASP A 262 19.56 -3.61 -17.86
C ASP A 262 18.45 -3.61 -16.77
N CYS A 263 17.63 -2.55 -16.66
CA CYS A 263 16.54 -2.54 -15.68
C CYS A 263 15.22 -3.10 -16.20
N ASP A 264 15.05 -3.26 -17.52
CA ASP A 264 13.80 -3.71 -18.17
C ASP A 264 12.56 -3.00 -17.61
N GLU A 265 12.66 -1.68 -17.38
CA GLU A 265 11.60 -0.84 -16.80
C GLU A 265 11.06 -1.33 -15.43
N ASP A 266 11.86 -2.10 -14.67
CA ASP A 266 11.53 -2.58 -13.32
C ASP A 266 12.38 -1.86 -12.26
N LEU A 267 11.74 -1.03 -11.42
CA LEU A 267 12.41 -0.30 -10.33
C LEU A 267 13.04 -1.23 -9.28
N ARG A 268 12.60 -2.49 -9.19
CA ARG A 268 13.24 -3.49 -8.33
C ARG A 268 14.64 -3.83 -8.85
N ARG A 269 14.84 -3.88 -10.17
CA ARG A 269 16.16 -4.09 -10.79
C ARG A 269 17.04 -2.88 -10.60
N VAL A 270 16.51 -1.67 -10.80
CA VAL A 270 17.20 -0.40 -10.50
C VAL A 270 17.73 -0.41 -9.06
N LYS A 271 16.87 -0.76 -8.09
CA LYS A 271 17.25 -0.85 -6.68
C LYS A 271 18.36 -1.87 -6.41
N ARG A 272 18.28 -3.07 -7.00
CA ARG A 272 19.31 -4.11 -6.85
C ARG A 272 20.66 -3.67 -7.42
N LYS A 273 20.65 -2.98 -8.57
CA LYS A 273 21.87 -2.50 -9.20
C LYS A 273 22.53 -1.35 -8.44
N ILE A 274 21.74 -0.39 -7.95
CA ILE A 274 22.27 0.67 -7.08
C ILE A 274 22.93 0.06 -5.83
N PHE A 275 22.33 -0.99 -5.27
CA PHE A 275 22.93 -1.70 -4.15
C PHE A 275 24.25 -2.38 -4.53
N ALA A 276 24.31 -3.07 -5.67
CA ALA A 276 25.54 -3.70 -6.16
C ALA A 276 26.68 -2.69 -6.39
N VAL A 277 26.39 -1.57 -7.07
CA VAL A 277 27.35 -0.49 -7.31
C VAL A 277 27.94 0.03 -5.99
N LYS A 278 27.11 0.23 -4.97
CA LYS A 278 27.56 0.69 -3.65
C LYS A 278 28.42 -0.33 -2.91
N GLN A 279 28.17 -1.62 -3.09
CA GLN A 279 29.02 -2.64 -2.48
C GLN A 279 30.39 -2.67 -3.14
N ASP A 280 30.44 -2.62 -4.47
CA ASP A 280 31.72 -2.57 -5.21
C ASP A 280 32.56 -1.33 -4.87
N GLU A 281 31.92 -0.20 -4.57
CA GLU A 281 32.61 1.02 -4.11
C GLU A 281 33.15 0.90 -2.68
N ASN A 282 32.43 0.18 -1.80
CA ASN A 282 32.88 -0.06 -0.43
C ASN A 282 34.01 -1.10 -0.36
N ASP A 283 33.99 -2.11 -1.24
CA ASP A 283 35.04 -3.15 -1.29
C ASP A 283 36.35 -2.63 -1.92
N LYS A 284 36.30 -1.49 -2.61
CA LYS A 284 37.48 -0.82 -3.21
C LYS A 284 38.15 0.21 -2.30
N ASN A 285 37.52 0.56 -1.16
CA ASN A 285 38.02 1.50 -0.16
C ASN A 285 38.48 0.77 1.10
#